data_AF-A0A7X9B7S2-F1
#
_entry.id   AF-A0A7X9B7S2-F1
#
_cell.length_a   1.000
_cell.length_b   1.000
_cell.length_c   1.000
_cell.angle_alpha   90.00
_cell.angle_beta   90.00
_cell.angle_gamma   90.00
#
_symmetry.space_group_name_H-M   'P 1'
#
loop_
_entity.id
_entity.type
_entity.pdbx_description
1 polymer ?
#
loop_
_entity_poly.entity_id
_entity_poly.type
_entity_poly.pdbx_seq_one_letter_code
_entity_poly.pdbx_strand_id
1 'polypeptide(L)' 'TIRQKIFDFLKYEYSLKKDPKIYLDFTKKEFAERLGIQRTSLSRELNKMRKDGLVEFDAKSITIKDLGAL' A
#
# COMPACT_ATOMS: atom_id res chain seq x y z
N THR A 1 -8.52 7.78 -6.75
CA THR A 1 -9.15 6.43 -6.61
C THR A 1 -8.53 5.68 -5.43
N ILE A 2 -9.02 4.50 -5.03
CA ILE A 2 -8.42 3.73 -3.91
C ILE A 2 -6.95 3.43 -4.17
N ARG A 3 -6.63 3.01 -5.40
CA ARG A 3 -5.26 2.78 -5.86
C ARG A 3 -4.35 3.99 -5.61
N GLN A 4 -4.83 5.18 -5.97
CA GLN A 4 -4.07 6.40 -5.82
C GLN A 4 -3.83 6.74 -4.35
N LYS A 5 -4.85 6.61 -3.49
CA LYS A 5 -4.69 6.78 -2.04
C LYS A 5 -3.64 5.84 -1.45
N ILE A 6 -3.58 4.58 -1.92
CA ILE A 6 -2.55 3.62 -1.50
C ILE A 6 -1.18 4.08 -2.01
N PHE A 7 -1.07 4.47 -3.29
CA PHE A 7 0.18 4.96 -3.85
C PHE A 7 0.70 6.21 -3.16
N ASP A 8 -0.16 7.19 -2.88
CA ASP A 8 0.22 8.42 -2.19
C ASP A 8 0.83 8.11 -0.81
N PHE A 9 0.24 7.16 -0.08
CA PHE A 9 0.79 6.68 1.19
C PHE A 9 2.14 5.98 1.01
N LEU A 10 2.24 5.06 0.04
CA LEU A 10 3.48 4.32 -0.20
C LEU A 10 4.61 5.25 -0.67
N LYS A 11 4.30 6.23 -1.52
CA LYS A 11 5.25 7.25 -2.01
C LYS A 11 5.77 8.11 -0.88
N TYR A 12 4.89 8.51 0.02
CA TYR A 12 5.26 9.26 1.22
C TYR A 12 6.24 8.46 2.09
N GLU A 13 5.88 7.24 2.48
CA GLU A 13 6.76 6.37 3.28
C GLU A 13 8.09 6.08 2.57
N TYR A 14 8.05 5.81 1.27
CA TYR A 14 9.25 5.59 0.46
C TYR A 14 10.14 6.83 0.40
N SER A 15 9.58 8.03 0.29
CA SER A 15 10.35 9.28 0.28
C SER A 15 11.12 9.52 1.59
N LEU A 16 10.57 9.05 2.71
CA LEU A 16 11.16 9.21 4.03
C LEU A 16 12.26 8.17 4.28
N LYS A 17 11.97 6.90 4.00
CA LYS A 17 12.86 5.77 4.35
C LYS A 17 13.81 5.37 3.22
N LYS A 18 13.47 5.73 1.97
CA LYS A 18 14.12 5.26 0.72
C LYS A 18 14.23 3.73 0.64
N ASP A 19 13.36 3.03 1.37
CA ASP A 19 13.28 1.57 1.38
C ASP A 19 12.01 1.13 0.62
N PRO A 20 12.13 0.32 -0.45
CA PRO A 20 10.96 -0.22 -1.15
C PRO A 20 10.06 -1.08 -0.26
N LYS A 21 10.55 -1.60 0.87
CA LYS A 21 9.77 -2.36 1.85
C LYS A 21 9.27 -1.46 2.98
N ILE A 22 7.97 -1.21 2.98
CA ILE A 22 7.29 -0.37 3.99
C ILE A 22 6.67 -1.27 5.06
N TYR A 23 7.19 -1.18 6.28
CA TYR A 23 6.59 -1.83 7.44
C TYR A 23 5.40 -1.00 7.94
N LEU A 24 4.30 -1.69 8.21
CA LEU A 24 3.10 -1.11 8.78
C LEU A 24 3.10 -1.39 10.28
N ASP A 25 3.27 -0.34 11.08
CA ASP A 25 3.12 -0.40 12.55
C ASP A 25 1.65 -0.44 12.99
N PHE A 26 0.74 -0.61 12.03
CA PHE A 26 -0.70 -0.63 12.20
C PHE A 26 -1.32 -1.72 11.33
N THR A 27 -2.54 -2.12 11.68
CA THR A 27 -3.28 -3.17 10.99
C THR A 27 -3.81 -2.70 9.63
N LYS A 28 -4.15 -3.65 8.74
CA LYS A 28 -4.84 -3.30 7.47
C LYS A 28 -6.21 -2.63 7.70
N LYS A 29 -6.82 -2.80 8.88
CA LYS A 29 -8.06 -2.12 9.24
C LYS A 29 -7.79 -0.63 9.47
N GLU A 30 -6.82 -0.31 10.32
CA GLU A 30 -6.39 1.07 10.57
C GLU A 30 -5.87 1.72 9.29
N PHE A 31 -5.20 0.97 8.41
CA PHE A 31 -4.79 1.50 7.12
C PHE A 31 -5.99 1.96 6.28
N ALA A 32 -7.04 1.14 6.22
CA ALA A 32 -8.27 1.50 5.51
C ALA A 32 -8.96 2.73 6.11
N GLU A 33 -8.99 2.81 7.44
CA GLU A 33 -9.54 3.96 8.18
C GLU A 33 -8.76 5.25 7.89
N ARG A 34 -7.41 5.20 7.91
CA ARG A 34 -6.54 6.33 7.54
C ARG A 34 -6.76 6.80 6.11
N LEU A 35 -7.02 5.88 5.18
CA LEU A 35 -7.34 6.21 3.79
C LEU A 35 -8.81 6.63 3.60
N GLY A 36 -9.64 6.56 4.64
CA GLY A 36 -11.07 6.87 4.57
C GLY A 36 -11.84 5.92 3.64
N ILE A 37 -11.51 4.63 3.67
CA ILE A 37 -12.12 3.59 2.84
C ILE A 37 -12.48 2.35 3.67
N GLN A 38 -13.33 1.48 3.14
CA GLN A 38 -13.62 0.21 3.77
C GLN A 38 -12.43 -0.76 3.65
N ARG A 39 -12.19 -1.54 4.72
CA ARG A 39 -11.16 -2.61 4.76
C ARG A 39 -11.29 -3.58 3.58
N THR A 40 -12.52 -3.97 3.24
CA THR A 40 -12.80 -4.89 2.12
C THR A 40 -12.34 -4.28 0.78
N SER A 41 -12.61 -3.01 0.55
CA SER A 41 -12.17 -2.28 -0.64
C SER A 41 -10.65 -2.14 -0.70
N LEU A 42 -9.99 -1.81 0.42
CA LEU A 42 -8.53 -1.81 0.51
C LEU A 42 -7.95 -3.18 0.14
N SER A 43 -8.48 -4.26 0.73
CA SER A 43 -7.99 -5.61 0.48
C SER A 43 -8.17 -6.03 -0.98
N ARG A 44 -9.30 -5.66 -1.61
CA ARG A 44 -9.55 -5.95 -3.04
C ARG A 44 -8.57 -5.17 -3.92
N GLU A 45 -8.33 -3.89 -3.64
CA GLU A 45 -7.39 -3.09 -4.44
C GLU A 45 -5.94 -3.55 -4.25
N LEU A 46 -5.49 -3.83 -3.03
CA LEU A 46 -4.15 -4.38 -2.79
C LEU A 46 -3.93 -5.71 -3.53
N ASN A 47 -4.92 -6.60 -3.54
CA ASN A 47 -4.85 -7.83 -4.31
C ASN A 47 -4.78 -7.58 -5.82
N LYS A 48 -5.50 -6.57 -6.32
CA LYS A 48 -5.41 -6.17 -7.73
C LYS A 48 -4.02 -5.61 -8.06
N MET A 49 -3.50 -4.70 -7.25
CA MET A 49 -2.15 -4.15 -7.41
C MET A 49 -1.06 -5.23 -7.31
N ARG A 50 -1.28 -6.28 -6.50
CA ARG A 50 -0.40 -7.46 -6.47
C ARG A 50 -0.43 -8.25 -7.77
N LYS A 51 -1.63 -8.51 -8.31
CA LYS A 51 -1.78 -9.19 -9.61
C LYS A 51 -1.18 -8.38 -10.77
N ASP A 52 -1.27 -7.06 -10.68
CA ASP A 52 -0.68 -6.13 -11.65
C ASP A 52 0.85 -6.02 -11.51
N GLY A 53 1.47 -6.69 -10.53
CA GLY A 53 2.93 -6.67 -10.31
C GLY A 53 3.46 -5.38 -9.68
N LEU A 54 2.58 -4.49 -9.19
CA LEU A 54 2.95 -3.17 -8.66
C LEU A 54 3.48 -3.25 -7.22
N VAL A 55 2.86 -4.10 -6.40
CA VAL A 55 3.18 -4.25 -4.98
C VAL A 55 3.10 -5.71 -4.53
N GLU A 56 3.93 -6.09 -3.57
CA GLU A 56 3.68 -7.24 -2.71
C GLU A 56 3.29 -6.76 -1.31
N PHE A 57 2.59 -7.59 -0.56
CA PHE A 57 2.25 -7.23 0.81
C PHE A 57 2.13 -8.46 1.70
N ASP A 58 2.48 -8.27 2.95
CA ASP A 58 2.29 -9.25 4.01
C ASP A 58 1.33 -8.68 5.06
N ALA A 59 1.11 -9.44 6.12
CA ALA A 59 0.34 -9.00 7.28
C ALA A 59 0.90 -7.68 7.86
N LYS A 60 2.23 -7.52 7.86
CA LYS A 60 2.94 -6.40 8.51
C LYS A 60 3.73 -5.48 7.57
N SER A 61 3.80 -5.78 6.27
CA SER A 61 4.56 -4.94 5.32
C SER A 61 3.87 -4.82 3.97
N ILE A 62 4.25 -3.80 3.21
CA ILE A 62 3.95 -3.63 1.80
C ILE A 62 5.27 -3.32 1.10
N THR A 63 5.63 -4.14 0.12
CA THR A 63 6.83 -3.98 -0.69
C THR A 63 6.43 -3.43 -2.05
N ILE A 64 6.98 -2.29 -2.41
CA ILE A 64 6.86 -1.72 -3.74
C ILE A 64 7.72 -2.57 -4.70
N LYS A 65 7.11 -3.09 -5.77
CA LYS A 65 7.83 -3.86 -6.80
C LYS A 65 8.16 -2.99 -8.01
N ASP A 66 7.26 -2.09 -8.35
CA ASP A 66 7.47 -1.14 -9.46
C ASP A 66 7.61 0.28 -8.92
N LEU A 67 8.87 0.74 -8.84
CA LEU A 67 9.21 2.12 -8.48
C LEU A 67 9.00 3.10 -9.63
N GLY A 68 8.90 2.63 -10.88
CA GLY A 68 8.62 3.46 -12.05
C GLY A 68 7.14 3.85 -12.16
N ALA A 69 6.25 3.09 -11.53
CA ALA A 69 4.82 3.37 -11.45
C ALA A 69 4.43 4.35 -10.33
N LEU A 70 5.39 4.82 -9.51
CA LEU A 70 5.19 5.66 -8.31
C LEU A 70 5.34 7.16 -8.55
#